data_AF-A0A2T4FN23-F1
#
_entry.id   AF-A0A2T4FN23-F1
#
_cell.length_a   1.000
_cell.length_b   1.000
_cell.length_c   1.000
_cell.angle_alpha   90.00
_cell.angle_beta   90.00
_cell.angle_gamma   90.00
#
_symmetry.space_group_name_H-M   'P 1'
#
loop_
_entity.id
_entity.type
_entity.pdbx_description
1 polymer ?
#
loop_
_entity_poly.entity_id
_entity_poly.type
_entity_poly.pdbx_seq_one_letter_code
_entity_poly.pdbx_strand_id
1 'polypeptide(L)'
;MLNDYGKALFKPLVSVQNFVLAGSFIFVVWLLIRVFHLNSSEIASWVQAIGSIAAILGAFAISNIQVKRQEEQRSIVSEQKFKAFFAVVKHAVDHARGVRDALETYELKRDFKLGWNTGYSEIFKSSVKSMGLIPVHELGDYDLVIAHNHILAAVINISKRIEEYVLAENFVEQELEVLCLNVAGQTEIIDFYWPNFEKA
;
A
#
# COMPACT_ATOMS: atom_id res chain seq x y z
N MET A 1 28.56 19.91 7.36
CA MET A 1 28.48 19.15 8.62
C MET A 1 28.06 17.72 8.27
N LEU A 2 28.97 16.76 8.33
CA LEU A 2 28.61 15.34 8.13
C LEU A 2 27.80 14.88 9.35
N ASN A 3 26.58 14.39 9.10
CA ASN A 3 25.66 13.77 10.04
C ASN A 3 26.40 12.77 10.95
N ASP A 4 26.12 12.77 12.26
CA ASP A 4 26.85 11.99 13.28
C ASP A 4 26.84 10.48 13.01
N TYR A 5 25.88 9.98 12.21
CA TYR A 5 25.86 8.62 11.68
C TYR A 5 27.10 8.27 10.82
N GLY A 6 27.65 9.23 10.07
CA GLY A 6 28.85 9.02 9.24
C GLY A 6 30.11 8.82 10.08
N LYS A 7 30.23 9.51 11.24
CA LYS A 7 31.38 9.37 12.15
C LYS A 7 31.38 8.03 12.91
N ALA A 8 30.20 7.47 13.17
CA ALA A 8 30.06 6.16 13.82
C ALA A 8 30.57 5.01 12.92
N LEU A 9 30.44 5.13 11.60
CA LEU A 9 30.92 4.14 10.63
C LEU A 9 32.46 4.05 10.56
N PHE A 10 33.19 5.14 10.82
CA PHE A 10 34.66 5.15 10.81
C PHE A 10 35.30 4.86 12.18
N LYS A 11 34.55 4.93 13.28
CA LYS A 11 35.05 4.60 14.63
C LYS A 11 35.68 3.21 14.75
N PRO A 12 35.12 2.12 14.18
CA PRO A 12 35.77 0.82 14.27
C PRO A 12 37.07 0.78 13.45
N LEU A 13 37.16 1.48 12.32
CA LEU A 13 38.36 1.46 11.46
C LEU A 13 39.57 2.22 12.05
N VAL A 14 39.33 3.19 12.94
CA VAL A 14 40.37 4.02 13.59
C VAL A 14 40.60 3.63 15.06
N SER A 15 40.39 2.36 15.40
CA SER A 15 40.81 1.82 16.70
C SER A 15 42.34 1.63 16.73
N VAL A 16 42.99 1.99 17.84
CA VAL A 16 44.43 1.71 18.08
C VAL A 16 44.74 0.23 17.84
N GLN A 17 43.81 -0.66 18.18
CA GLN A 17 43.95 -2.10 17.95
C GLN A 17 44.05 -2.44 16.46
N ASN A 18 43.26 -1.79 15.60
CA ASN A 18 43.29 -2.02 14.15
C ASN A 18 44.57 -1.47 13.50
N PHE A 19 45.10 -0.36 14.01
CA PHE A 19 46.41 0.14 13.58
C PHE A 19 47.55 -0.82 13.94
N VAL A 20 47.56 -1.35 15.17
CA VAL A 20 48.57 -2.33 15.60
C VAL A 20 48.45 -3.63 14.82
N LEU A 21 47.23 -4.12 14.56
CA LEU A 21 46.98 -5.30 13.72
C LEU A 21 47.39 -5.09 12.27
N ALA A 22 47.10 -3.94 11.68
CA ALA A 22 47.54 -3.62 10.33
C ALA A 22 49.07 -3.55 10.24
N GLY A 23 49.71 -2.90 11.22
CA GLY A 23 51.17 -2.82 11.30
C GLY A 23 51.84 -4.18 11.45
N SER A 24 51.31 -5.06 12.32
CA SER A 24 51.85 -6.41 12.49
C SER A 24 51.63 -7.29 11.26
N PHE A 25 50.48 -7.17 10.58
CA PHE A 25 50.22 -7.84 9.31
C PHE A 25 51.21 -7.42 8.21
N ILE A 26 51.43 -6.12 8.05
CA ILE A 26 52.41 -5.58 7.08
C ILE A 26 53.82 -6.10 7.38
N PHE A 27 54.22 -6.09 8.66
CA PHE A 27 55.54 -6.59 9.07
C PHE A 27 55.71 -8.08 8.75
N VAL A 28 54.71 -8.91 9.04
CA VAL A 28 54.75 -10.36 8.73
C VAL A 28 54.80 -10.60 7.23
N VAL A 29 53.97 -9.89 6.44
CA VAL A 29 53.98 -9.99 4.98
C VAL A 29 55.35 -9.60 4.41
N TRP A 30 55.94 -8.51 4.90
CA TRP A 30 57.27 -8.07 4.48
C TRP A 30 58.36 -9.10 4.82
N LEU A 31 58.31 -9.68 6.02
CA LEU A 31 59.24 -10.72 6.46
C LEU A 31 59.12 -11.98 5.58
N LEU A 32 57.90 -12.41 5.25
CA LEU A 32 57.65 -13.56 4.37
C LEU A 32 58.20 -13.32 2.95
N ILE A 33 57.97 -12.14 2.36
CA ILE A 33 58.52 -11.78 1.05
C ILE A 33 60.06 -11.90 1.05
N ARG A 34 60.69 -11.39 2.11
CA ARG A 34 62.16 -11.40 2.25
C ARG A 34 62.71 -12.81 2.45
N VAL A 35 62.05 -13.66 3.25
CA VAL A 35 62.52 -15.02 3.55
C VAL A 35 62.33 -15.97 2.36
N PHE A 36 61.23 -15.85 1.63
CA PHE A 36 60.90 -16.75 0.53
C PHE A 36 61.39 -16.28 -0.85
N HIS A 37 62.08 -15.13 -0.95
CA HIS A 37 62.56 -14.55 -2.21
C HIS A 37 61.45 -14.46 -3.29
N LEU A 38 60.20 -14.21 -2.87
CA LEU A 38 59.06 -14.17 -3.78
C LEU A 38 59.25 -13.08 -4.83
N ASN A 39 59.10 -13.45 -6.10
CA ASN A 39 59.22 -12.49 -7.18
C ASN A 39 57.99 -11.54 -7.16
N SER A 40 58.17 -10.30 -7.61
CA SER A 40 57.10 -9.30 -7.61
C SER A 40 55.86 -9.75 -8.40
N SER A 41 56.06 -10.56 -9.45
CA SER A 41 54.99 -11.19 -10.23
C SER A 41 54.16 -12.20 -9.42
N GLU A 42 54.79 -12.96 -8.54
CA GLU A 42 54.12 -13.99 -7.73
C GLU A 42 53.22 -13.33 -6.68
N ILE A 43 53.73 -12.30 -5.99
CA ILE A 43 52.97 -11.54 -4.99
C ILE A 43 51.77 -10.85 -5.64
N ALA A 44 51.96 -10.24 -6.81
CA ALA A 44 50.87 -9.60 -7.55
C ALA A 44 49.75 -10.61 -7.92
N SER A 45 50.12 -11.82 -8.34
CA SER A 45 49.16 -12.87 -8.69
C SER A 45 48.32 -13.33 -7.51
N TRP A 46 48.91 -13.42 -6.31
CA TRP A 46 48.22 -13.76 -5.07
C TRP A 46 47.27 -12.64 -4.63
N VAL A 47 47.74 -11.40 -4.64
CA VAL A 47 46.91 -10.23 -4.29
C VAL A 47 45.72 -10.12 -5.25
N GLN A 48 45.94 -10.36 -6.54
CA GLN A 48 44.87 -10.37 -7.54
C GLN A 48 43.86 -11.50 -7.31
N ALA A 49 44.31 -12.71 -6.98
CA ALA A 49 43.42 -13.83 -6.71
C ALA A 49 42.54 -13.58 -5.47
N ILE A 50 43.16 -13.12 -4.38
CA ILE A 50 42.43 -12.76 -3.15
C ILE A 50 41.48 -11.59 -3.40
N GLY A 51 41.93 -10.55 -4.12
CA GLY A 51 41.11 -9.40 -4.48
C GLY A 51 39.90 -9.78 -5.33
N SER A 52 40.06 -10.71 -6.27
CA SER A 52 38.97 -11.22 -7.10
C SER A 52 37.94 -12.00 -6.27
N ILE A 53 38.37 -12.86 -5.35
CA ILE A 53 37.47 -13.58 -4.43
C ILE A 53 36.73 -12.61 -3.52
N ALA A 54 37.45 -11.65 -2.93
CA ALA A 54 36.86 -10.64 -2.06
C ALA A 54 35.83 -9.77 -2.81
N ALA A 55 36.12 -9.40 -4.05
CA ALA A 55 35.19 -8.66 -4.90
C ALA A 55 33.92 -9.47 -5.18
N ILE A 56 34.04 -10.76 -5.49
CA ILE A 56 32.90 -11.66 -5.71
C ILE A 56 32.05 -11.78 -4.44
N LEU A 57 32.67 -12.02 -3.28
CA LEU A 57 31.96 -12.08 -2.00
C LEU A 57 31.27 -10.76 -1.66
N GLY A 58 31.93 -9.64 -1.90
CA GLY A 58 31.37 -8.30 -1.73
C GLY A 58 30.15 -8.08 -2.63
N ALA A 59 30.24 -8.48 -3.90
CA ALA A 59 29.13 -8.40 -4.84
C ALA A 59 27.94 -9.26 -4.40
N PHE A 60 28.17 -10.49 -3.93
CA PHE A 60 27.11 -11.35 -3.38
C PHE A 60 26.45 -10.74 -2.14
N ALA A 61 27.24 -10.20 -1.21
CA ALA A 61 26.71 -9.56 -0.01
C ALA A 61 25.82 -8.35 -0.35
N ILE A 62 26.27 -7.50 -1.29
CA ILE A 62 25.49 -6.36 -1.77
C ILE A 62 24.22 -6.82 -2.48
N SER A 63 24.31 -7.82 -3.35
CA SER A 63 23.17 -8.39 -4.08
C SER A 63 22.09 -8.89 -3.13
N ASN A 64 22.46 -9.65 -2.10
CA ASN A 64 21.51 -10.19 -1.13
C ASN A 64 20.80 -9.08 -0.33
N ILE A 65 21.53 -8.02 0.05
CA ILE A 65 20.95 -6.85 0.73
C ILE A 65 19.96 -6.13 -0.21
N GLN A 66 20.30 -5.99 -1.49
CA GLN A 66 19.42 -5.35 -2.47
C GLN A 66 18.13 -6.16 -2.68
N VAL A 67 18.21 -7.48 -2.81
CA VAL A 67 17.04 -8.36 -2.95
C VAL A 67 16.11 -8.20 -1.74
N LYS A 68 16.66 -8.30 -0.52
CA LYS A 68 15.86 -8.14 0.71
C LYS A 68 15.16 -6.78 0.78
N ARG A 69 15.87 -5.69 0.45
CA ARG A 69 15.27 -4.35 0.43
C ARG A 69 14.19 -4.19 -0.64
N GLN A 70 14.36 -4.84 -1.81
CA GLN A 70 13.35 -4.82 -2.85
C GLN A 70 12.10 -5.58 -2.44
N GLU A 71 12.23 -6.73 -1.77
CA GLU A 71 11.09 -7.49 -1.24
C GLU A 71 10.34 -6.68 -0.17
N GLU A 72 11.07 -6.07 0.76
CA GLU A 72 10.49 -5.20 1.80
C GLU A 72 9.76 -4.00 1.18
N GLN A 73 10.38 -3.33 0.21
CA GLN A 73 9.77 -2.21 -0.49
C GLN A 73 8.50 -2.62 -1.26
N ARG A 74 8.50 -3.80 -1.89
CA ARG A 74 7.31 -4.34 -2.58
C ARG A 74 6.18 -4.62 -1.61
N SER A 75 6.48 -5.19 -0.44
CA SER A 75 5.49 -5.42 0.62
C SER A 75 4.86 -4.10 1.09
N ILE A 76 5.69 -3.09 1.39
CA ILE A 76 5.22 -1.76 1.82
C ILE A 76 4.33 -1.12 0.75
N VAL A 77 4.73 -1.18 -0.52
CA VAL A 77 3.94 -0.63 -1.63
C VAL A 77 2.61 -1.36 -1.77
N SER A 78 2.60 -2.69 -1.63
CA SER A 78 1.37 -3.49 -1.66
C SER A 78 0.41 -3.11 -0.53
N GLU A 79 0.92 -2.97 0.69
CA GLU A 79 0.13 -2.58 1.85
C GLU A 79 -0.45 -1.16 1.69
N GLN A 80 0.35 -0.21 1.22
CA GLN A 80 -0.09 1.17 0.96
C GLN A 80 -1.17 1.22 -0.11
N LYS A 81 -1.03 0.44 -1.18
CA LYS A 81 -2.05 0.31 -2.22
C LYS A 81 -3.36 -0.24 -1.65
N PHE A 82 -3.29 -1.32 -0.87
CA PHE A 82 -4.48 -1.90 -0.26
C PHE A 82 -5.18 -0.90 0.67
N LYS A 83 -4.42 -0.18 1.51
CA LYS A 83 -4.97 0.89 2.37
C LYS A 83 -5.70 1.97 1.56
N ALA A 84 -5.16 2.36 0.42
CA ALA A 84 -5.81 3.33 -0.47
C ALA A 84 -7.12 2.77 -1.06
N PHE A 85 -7.12 1.52 -1.53
CA PHE A 85 -8.33 0.85 -2.02
C PHE A 85 -9.39 0.71 -0.93
N PHE A 86 -8.99 0.24 0.26
CA PHE A 86 -9.85 0.12 1.44
C PHE A 86 -10.51 1.46 1.78
N ALA A 87 -9.76 2.56 1.80
CA ALA A 87 -10.30 3.89 2.08
C ALA A 87 -11.38 4.32 1.07
N VAL A 88 -11.17 4.03 -0.22
CA VAL A 88 -12.15 4.35 -1.28
C VAL A 88 -13.43 3.54 -1.09
N VAL A 89 -13.32 2.21 -0.88
CA VAL A 89 -14.49 1.35 -0.66
C VAL A 89 -15.21 1.75 0.63
N LYS A 90 -14.47 1.95 1.73
CA LYS A 90 -15.03 2.37 3.02
C LYS A 90 -15.83 3.65 2.90
N HIS A 91 -15.29 4.66 2.22
CA HIS A 91 -15.96 5.94 2.03
C HIS A 91 -17.30 5.78 1.26
N ALA A 92 -17.34 4.91 0.24
CA ALA A 92 -18.57 4.61 -0.48
C ALA A 92 -19.60 3.85 0.39
N VAL A 93 -19.13 2.89 1.19
CA VAL A 93 -19.97 2.13 2.14
C VAL A 93 -20.57 3.05 3.20
N ASP A 94 -19.75 3.89 3.82
CA ASP A 94 -20.21 4.86 4.84
C ASP A 94 -21.23 5.84 4.24
N HIS A 95 -21.03 6.28 2.99
CA HIS A 95 -22.01 7.11 2.29
C HIS A 95 -23.32 6.38 1.97
N ALA A 96 -23.26 5.13 1.51
CA ALA A 96 -24.46 4.33 1.26
C ALA A 96 -25.30 4.15 2.54
N ARG A 97 -24.64 3.82 3.66
CA ARG A 97 -25.28 3.72 4.98
C ARG A 97 -25.85 5.07 5.44
N GLY A 98 -25.07 6.15 5.31
CA GLY A 98 -25.53 7.49 5.68
C GLY A 98 -26.76 7.95 4.87
N VAL A 99 -26.87 7.53 3.61
CA VAL A 99 -28.05 7.80 2.79
C VAL A 99 -29.27 6.99 3.24
N ARG A 100 -29.10 5.70 3.58
CA ARG A 100 -30.16 4.91 4.20
C ARG A 100 -30.65 5.57 5.49
N ASP A 101 -29.73 5.91 6.38
CA ASP A 101 -30.06 6.49 7.67
C ASP A 101 -30.75 7.87 7.52
N ALA A 102 -30.33 8.67 6.52
CA ALA A 102 -31.01 9.90 6.17
C ALA A 102 -32.46 9.64 5.69
N LEU A 103 -32.67 8.69 4.79
CA LEU A 103 -34.01 8.32 4.31
C LEU A 103 -34.94 7.84 5.44
N GLU A 104 -34.40 7.16 6.45
CA GLU A 104 -35.16 6.71 7.62
C GLU A 104 -35.45 7.83 8.62
N THR A 105 -34.55 8.82 8.75
CA THR A 105 -34.65 9.89 9.76
C THR A 105 -35.46 11.10 9.28
N TYR A 106 -35.44 11.42 7.98
CA TYR A 106 -36.11 12.61 7.46
C TYR A 106 -37.63 12.41 7.38
N GLU A 107 -38.34 12.82 8.45
CA GLU A 107 -39.81 12.95 8.46
C GLU A 107 -40.31 13.89 7.34
N LEU A 108 -39.48 14.85 6.91
CA LEU A 108 -39.78 15.80 5.84
C LEU A 108 -39.05 15.45 4.54
N LYS A 109 -39.70 14.59 3.78
CA LYS A 109 -39.56 14.27 2.35
C LYS A 109 -38.92 15.35 1.44
N ARG A 110 -39.24 16.62 1.67
CA ARG A 110 -38.74 17.76 0.88
C ARG A 110 -37.26 18.07 1.15
N ASP A 111 -36.82 17.87 2.38
CA ASP A 111 -35.48 18.22 2.84
C ASP A 111 -34.46 17.23 2.28
N PHE A 112 -34.83 15.96 2.12
CA PHE A 112 -33.98 14.97 1.45
C PHE A 112 -33.74 15.31 -0.03
N LYS A 113 -34.78 15.61 -0.82
CA LYS A 113 -34.61 16.00 -2.24
C LYS A 113 -33.71 17.24 -2.37
N LEU A 114 -33.91 18.24 -1.49
CA LEU A 114 -33.08 19.44 -1.48
C LEU A 114 -31.62 19.10 -1.13
N GLY A 115 -31.38 18.35 -0.06
CA GLY A 115 -30.03 17.93 0.35
C GLY A 115 -29.32 17.08 -0.70
N TRP A 116 -30.06 16.22 -1.39
CA TRP A 116 -29.51 15.42 -2.50
C TRP A 116 -29.03 16.30 -3.65
N ASN A 117 -29.84 17.27 -4.04
CA ASN A 117 -29.54 18.19 -5.14
C ASN A 117 -28.45 19.21 -4.80
N THR A 118 -28.26 19.57 -3.52
CA THR A 118 -27.27 20.57 -3.12
C THR A 118 -25.87 20.00 -2.89
N GLY A 119 -25.74 18.71 -2.56
CA GLY A 119 -24.41 18.15 -2.31
C GLY A 119 -24.27 16.63 -2.34
N TYR A 120 -25.25 15.86 -1.85
CA TYR A 120 -25.03 14.42 -1.71
C TYR A 120 -24.86 13.72 -3.05
N SER A 121 -25.57 14.14 -4.10
CA SER A 121 -25.50 13.52 -5.42
C SER A 121 -24.08 13.51 -6.00
N GLU A 122 -23.38 14.64 -6.02
CA GLU A 122 -22.03 14.76 -6.59
C GLU A 122 -20.99 14.00 -5.77
N ILE A 123 -21.12 14.02 -4.45
CA ILE A 123 -20.26 13.24 -3.55
C ILE A 123 -20.45 11.74 -3.81
N PHE A 124 -21.70 11.29 -3.95
CA PHE A 124 -22.02 9.89 -4.19
C PHE A 124 -21.52 9.42 -5.56
N LYS A 125 -21.73 10.22 -6.62
CA LYS A 125 -21.18 9.96 -7.96
C LYS A 125 -19.65 9.89 -7.95
N SER A 126 -19.00 10.76 -7.19
CA SER A 126 -17.54 10.75 -7.02
C SER A 126 -17.07 9.44 -6.36
N SER A 127 -17.77 8.96 -5.32
CA SER A 127 -17.50 7.67 -4.69
C SER A 127 -17.66 6.50 -5.67
N VAL A 128 -18.78 6.45 -6.42
CA VAL A 128 -19.02 5.42 -7.45
C VAL A 128 -17.90 5.42 -8.49
N LYS A 129 -17.54 6.59 -9.01
CA LYS A 129 -16.47 6.74 -10.00
C LYS A 129 -15.14 6.27 -9.44
N SER A 130 -14.81 6.65 -8.20
CA SER A 130 -13.55 6.27 -7.56
C SER A 130 -13.45 4.77 -7.34
N MET A 131 -14.53 4.11 -6.91
CA MET A 131 -14.60 2.66 -6.82
C MET A 131 -14.43 1.99 -8.19
N GLY A 132 -15.09 2.50 -9.23
CA GLY A 132 -14.98 1.96 -10.59
C GLY A 132 -13.57 2.08 -11.20
N LEU A 133 -12.68 2.88 -10.60
CA LEU A 133 -11.28 3.01 -11.01
C LEU A 133 -10.32 2.08 -10.26
N ILE A 134 -10.80 1.33 -9.26
CA ILE A 134 -9.97 0.36 -8.54
C ILE A 134 -9.61 -0.79 -9.50
N PRO A 135 -8.32 -1.06 -9.73
CA PRO A 135 -7.91 -2.20 -10.53
C PRO A 135 -8.17 -3.49 -9.74
N VAL A 136 -9.33 -4.11 -9.94
CA VAL A 136 -9.78 -5.27 -9.14
C VAL A 136 -8.79 -6.43 -9.09
N HIS A 137 -8.00 -6.64 -10.15
CA HIS A 137 -6.96 -7.67 -10.19
C HIS A 137 -5.78 -7.40 -9.23
N GLU A 138 -5.62 -6.16 -8.75
CA GLU A 138 -4.62 -5.80 -7.74
C GLU A 138 -5.13 -6.00 -6.30
N LEU A 139 -6.39 -6.40 -6.08
CA LEU A 139 -6.91 -6.67 -4.73
C LEU A 139 -6.27 -7.92 -4.09
N GLY A 140 -5.63 -8.78 -4.89
CA GLY A 140 -4.80 -9.89 -4.39
C GLY A 140 -5.57 -11.11 -3.89
N ASP A 141 -6.89 -11.00 -3.71
CA ASP A 141 -7.75 -12.07 -3.22
C ASP A 141 -9.08 -12.16 -3.99
N TYR A 142 -9.55 -13.38 -4.22
CA TYR A 142 -10.77 -13.65 -4.98
C TYR A 142 -12.03 -13.13 -4.26
N ASP A 143 -12.11 -13.29 -2.94
CA ASP A 143 -13.26 -12.86 -2.15
C ASP A 143 -13.34 -11.33 -2.08
N LEU A 144 -12.19 -10.65 -2.08
CA LEU A 144 -12.12 -9.18 -2.21
C LEU A 144 -12.63 -8.69 -3.57
N VAL A 145 -12.31 -9.39 -4.66
CA VAL A 145 -12.82 -9.05 -6.00
C VAL A 145 -14.34 -9.20 -6.06
N ILE A 146 -14.89 -10.29 -5.53
CA ILE A 146 -16.33 -10.50 -5.42
C ILE A 146 -16.97 -9.41 -4.58
N ALA A 147 -16.44 -9.17 -3.37
CA ALA A 147 -16.97 -8.17 -2.46
C ALA A 147 -16.98 -6.78 -3.09
N HIS A 148 -15.87 -6.39 -3.75
CA HIS A 148 -15.79 -5.11 -4.46
C HIS A 148 -16.90 -4.97 -5.49
N ASN A 149 -17.10 -5.98 -6.34
CA ASN A 149 -18.07 -5.92 -7.42
C ASN A 149 -19.52 -5.85 -6.89
N HIS A 150 -19.84 -6.60 -5.83
CA HIS A 150 -21.15 -6.54 -5.20
C HIS A 150 -21.41 -5.20 -4.51
N ILE A 151 -20.43 -4.67 -3.77
CA ILE A 151 -20.55 -3.36 -3.13
C ILE A 151 -20.70 -2.28 -4.21
N LEU A 152 -19.86 -2.28 -5.25
CA LEU A 152 -19.96 -1.32 -6.35
C LEU A 152 -21.33 -1.35 -7.02
N ALA A 153 -21.84 -2.55 -7.34
CA ALA A 153 -23.17 -2.70 -7.95
C ALA A 153 -24.28 -2.18 -7.03
N ALA A 154 -24.21 -2.48 -5.73
CA ALA A 154 -25.18 -2.01 -4.75
C ALA A 154 -25.17 -0.48 -4.60
N VAL A 155 -23.98 0.13 -4.51
CA VAL A 155 -23.82 1.59 -4.47
C VAL A 155 -24.38 2.23 -5.75
N ILE A 156 -24.05 1.70 -6.94
CA ILE A 156 -24.63 2.19 -8.22
C ILE A 156 -26.15 2.13 -8.21
N ASN A 157 -26.73 1.02 -7.73
CA ASN A 157 -28.18 0.86 -7.66
C ASN A 157 -28.82 1.87 -6.69
N ILE A 158 -28.21 2.12 -5.52
CA ILE A 158 -28.67 3.16 -4.58
C ILE A 158 -28.70 4.51 -5.28
N SER A 159 -27.59 4.93 -5.91
CA SER A 159 -27.50 6.20 -6.64
C SER A 159 -28.62 6.33 -7.67
N LYS A 160 -28.79 5.29 -8.50
CA LYS A 160 -29.78 5.26 -9.57
C LYS A 160 -31.20 5.40 -9.03
N ARG A 161 -31.56 4.66 -7.97
CA ARG A 161 -32.91 4.72 -7.38
C ARG A 161 -33.23 6.08 -6.79
N ILE A 162 -32.25 6.70 -6.14
CA ILE A 162 -32.43 8.04 -5.58
C ILE A 162 -32.57 9.08 -6.70
N GLU A 163 -31.75 9.00 -7.75
CA GLU A 163 -31.86 9.88 -8.91
C GLU A 163 -33.23 9.76 -9.59
N GLU A 164 -33.72 8.53 -9.81
CA GLU A 164 -35.07 8.27 -10.34
C GLU A 164 -36.14 8.94 -9.48
N TYR A 165 -36.07 8.79 -8.15
CA TYR A 165 -37.03 9.39 -7.22
C TYR A 165 -36.94 10.92 -7.16
N VAL A 166 -35.74 11.48 -7.18
CA VAL A 166 -35.52 12.92 -7.11
C VAL A 166 -36.06 13.61 -8.36
N LEU A 167 -35.86 13.00 -9.53
CA LEU A 167 -36.35 13.48 -10.82
C LEU A 167 -37.88 13.35 -11.01
N ALA A 168 -38.56 12.48 -10.25
CA ALA A 168 -40.01 12.38 -10.29
C ALA A 168 -40.66 13.72 -9.87
N GLU A 169 -41.47 14.30 -10.77
CA GLU A 169 -42.11 15.61 -10.57
C GLU A 169 -43.18 15.59 -9.48
N ASN A 170 -43.89 14.47 -9.32
CA ASN A 170 -44.96 14.31 -8.36
C ASN A 170 -44.48 13.55 -7.13
N PHE A 171 -44.92 13.99 -5.96
CA PHE A 171 -44.62 13.33 -4.71
C PHE A 171 -45.70 12.27 -4.41
N VAL A 172 -45.36 10.99 -4.51
CA VAL A 172 -46.23 9.89 -4.08
C VAL A 172 -45.59 9.21 -2.87
N GLU A 173 -46.31 9.16 -1.74
CA GLU A 173 -45.80 8.57 -0.49
C GLU A 173 -45.35 7.12 -0.65
N GLN A 174 -46.09 6.35 -1.44
CA GLN A 174 -45.76 4.97 -1.79
C GLN A 174 -44.42 4.85 -2.53
N GLU A 175 -44.00 5.85 -3.32
CA GLU A 175 -42.70 5.83 -4.01
C GLU A 175 -41.54 6.01 -3.03
N LEU A 176 -41.72 6.81 -1.97
CA LEU A 176 -40.70 6.92 -0.93
C LEU A 176 -40.55 5.62 -0.14
N GLU A 177 -41.65 4.98 0.26
CA GLU A 177 -41.58 3.69 0.95
C GLU A 177 -40.83 2.64 0.10
N VAL A 178 -41.15 2.59 -1.20
CA VAL A 178 -40.45 1.73 -2.16
C VAL A 178 -38.97 2.11 -2.29
N LEU A 179 -38.63 3.40 -2.30
CA LEU A 179 -37.24 3.85 -2.30
C LEU A 179 -36.50 3.38 -1.04
N CYS A 180 -37.07 3.60 0.15
CA CYS A 180 -36.47 3.20 1.42
C CYS A 180 -36.22 1.69 1.45
N LEU A 181 -37.19 0.87 1.05
CA LEU A 181 -37.03 -0.59 0.96
C LEU A 181 -35.93 -0.99 -0.01
N ASN A 182 -35.85 -0.34 -1.19
CA ASN A 182 -34.81 -0.62 -2.17
C ASN A 182 -33.41 -0.25 -1.64
N VAL A 183 -33.27 0.93 -1.03
CA VAL A 183 -31.99 1.39 -0.46
C VAL A 183 -31.57 0.52 0.72
N ALA A 184 -32.51 0.13 1.59
CA ALA A 184 -32.26 -0.80 2.68
C ALA A 184 -31.73 -2.13 2.15
N GLY A 185 -32.42 -2.74 1.17
CA GLY A 185 -31.98 -4.01 0.57
C GLY A 185 -30.62 -3.93 -0.13
N GLN A 186 -30.29 -2.82 -0.78
CA GLN A 186 -28.93 -2.62 -1.33
C GLN A 186 -27.88 -2.44 -0.21
N THR A 187 -28.24 -1.80 0.89
CA THR A 187 -27.34 -1.62 2.04
C THR A 187 -27.08 -2.95 2.75
N GLU A 188 -28.07 -3.85 2.82
CA GLU A 188 -27.88 -5.22 3.32
C GLU A 188 -26.87 -6.02 2.48
N ILE A 189 -26.90 -5.86 1.15
CA ILE A 189 -25.88 -6.46 0.26
C ILE A 189 -24.49 -5.90 0.62
N ILE A 190 -24.38 -4.60 0.83
CA ILE A 190 -23.12 -3.97 1.25
C ILE A 190 -22.66 -4.54 2.59
N ASP A 191 -23.54 -4.61 3.58
CA ASP A 191 -23.23 -5.13 4.92
C ASP A 191 -22.84 -6.61 4.92
N PHE A 192 -23.38 -7.40 3.98
CA PHE A 192 -22.99 -8.79 3.80
C PHE A 192 -21.55 -8.96 3.26
N TYR A 193 -21.13 -8.12 2.30
CA TYR A 193 -19.81 -8.24 1.66
C TYR A 193 -18.71 -7.39 2.31
N TRP A 194 -19.08 -6.33 3.04
CA TRP A 194 -18.14 -5.42 3.71
C TRP A 194 -17.14 -6.12 4.66
N PRO A 195 -17.52 -7.13 5.46
CA PRO A 195 -16.59 -7.82 6.36
C PRO A 195 -15.39 -8.47 5.67
N ASN A 196 -15.45 -8.75 4.36
CA ASN A 196 -14.30 -9.26 3.61
C ASN A 196 -13.17 -8.22 3.52
N PHE A 197 -13.52 -6.94 3.40
CA PHE A 197 -12.55 -5.84 3.41
C PHE A 197 -12.02 -5.54 4.82
N GLU A 198 -12.82 -5.71 5.87
CA GLU A 198 -12.38 -5.44 7.25
C GLU A 198 -11.41 -6.50 7.80
N LYS A 199 -11.46 -7.71 7.26
CA LYS A 199 -10.62 -8.84 7.71
C LYS A 199 -9.32 -8.99 6.94
N ALA A 200 -9.21 -8.37 5.76
CA ALA A 200 -8.04 -8.41 4.88
C ALA A 200 -6.97 -7.42 5.33
#